data_AF-A0A1E9BES9-F1
#
_entry.id   AF-A0A1E9BES9-F1
#
_cell.length_a   1.000
_cell.length_b   1.000
_cell.length_c   1.000
_cell.angle_alpha   90.00
_cell.angle_beta   90.00
_cell.angle_gamma   90.00
#
_symmetry.space_group_name_H-M   'P 1'
#
loop_
_entity.id
_entity.type
_entity.pdbx_description
1 polymer ?
#
loop_
_entity_poly.entity_id
_entity_poly.type
_entity_poly.pdbx_seq_one_letter_code
_entity_poly.pdbx_strand_id
1 'polypeptide(L)'
;MKLFIYNREKCISGTTSAGQRSIRMDRNGCIFLSSALVQELGLEEESITVLVGDEDDPRQWFLCIVDDEGGFPVRLKKRKR
;
A
#
# COMPACT_ATOMS: atom_id res chain seq x y z
N MET A 1 -17.73 9.86 1.93
CA MET A 1 -17.76 8.53 1.28
C MET A 1 -16.59 7.71 1.83
N LYS A 2 -16.78 6.43 2.15
CA LYS A 2 -15.69 5.53 2.56
C LYS A 2 -15.44 4.55 1.41
N LEU A 3 -14.33 4.74 0.71
CA LEU A 3 -13.86 3.80 -0.30
C LEU A 3 -13.24 2.59 0.41
N PHE A 4 -13.83 1.41 0.23
CA PHE A 4 -13.27 0.16 0.72
C PHE A 4 -12.80 -0.67 -0.49
N ILE A 5 -11.52 -0.56 -0.84
CA ILE A 5 -10.90 -1.52 -1.77
C ILE A 5 -10.53 -2.76 -0.95
N TYR A 6 -11.49 -3.66 -0.78
CA TYR A 6 -11.31 -4.90 -0.02
C TYR A 6 -11.83 -6.10 -0.81
N ASN A 7 -10.93 -6.86 -1.42
CA ASN A 7 -11.25 -8.21 -1.90
C ASN A 7 -10.96 -9.22 -0.77
N ARG A 8 -12.00 -9.52 0.01
CA ARG A 8 -11.93 -10.41 1.19
C ARG A 8 -11.40 -11.80 0.84
N GLU A 9 -11.84 -12.35 -0.28
CA GLU A 9 -11.55 -13.73 -0.66
C GLU A 9 -10.07 -13.92 -1.06
N LYS A 10 -9.47 -12.92 -1.70
CA LYS A 10 -8.06 -12.96 -2.13
C LYS A 10 -7.05 -12.61 -1.03
N CYS A 11 -7.48 -12.02 0.07
CA CYS A 11 -6.61 -11.63 1.20
C CYS A 11 -6.58 -12.65 2.36
N ILE A 12 -7.47 -13.65 2.39
CA ILE A 12 -7.62 -14.62 3.49
C ILE A 12 -6.74 -15.88 3.32
N SER A 13 -5.77 -15.89 2.41
CA SER A 13 -4.68 -16.89 2.50
C SER A 13 -3.80 -16.55 3.72
N GLY A 14 -4.18 -17.11 4.87
CA GLY A 14 -3.63 -16.87 6.21
C GLY A 14 -2.16 -17.25 6.41
N THR A 15 -1.45 -17.60 5.34
CA THR A 15 -0.01 -17.73 5.30
C THR A 15 0.54 -16.51 4.57
N THR A 16 1.03 -15.53 5.34
CA THR A 16 2.01 -14.57 4.82
C THR A 16 3.26 -15.37 4.41
N SER A 17 3.25 -15.94 3.22
CA SER A 17 4.43 -16.55 2.64
C SER A 17 5.50 -15.48 2.50
N ALA A 18 6.73 -15.79 2.89
CA ALA A 18 7.85 -14.90 2.66
C ALA A 18 7.90 -14.60 1.14
N GLY A 19 7.83 -13.32 0.77
CA GLY A 19 7.79 -12.88 -0.63
C GLY A 19 6.42 -12.48 -1.17
N GLN A 20 5.33 -12.63 -0.41
CA GLN A 20 4.01 -12.19 -0.88
C GLN A 20 3.91 -10.66 -0.97
N ARG A 21 3.48 -10.17 -2.14
CA ARG A 21 3.12 -8.77 -2.39
C ARG A 21 1.73 -8.51 -1.79
N SER A 22 1.62 -7.62 -0.81
CA SER A 22 0.32 -7.35 -0.18
C SER A 22 0.20 -5.91 0.26
N ILE A 23 -1.00 -5.35 0.07
CA ILE A 23 -1.47 -4.12 0.69
C ILE A 23 -2.52 -4.52 1.74
N ARG A 24 -2.35 -4.08 2.98
CA ARG A 24 -3.27 -4.38 4.09
C ARG A 24 -3.69 -3.10 4.76
N MET A 25 -4.89 -3.08 5.31
CA MET A 25 -5.37 -1.96 6.13
C MET A 25 -5.71 -2.49 7.52
N ASP A 26 -5.30 -1.79 8.57
CA ASP A 26 -5.76 -2.11 9.92
C ASP A 26 -7.13 -1.46 10.23
N ARG A 27 -7.65 -1.71 11.44
CA ARG A 27 -8.94 -1.17 11.88
C ARG A 27 -8.95 0.35 12.04
N ASN A 28 -7.78 0.98 12.12
CA ASN A 28 -7.61 2.42 12.26
C ASN A 28 -7.46 3.11 10.90
N GLY A 29 -7.43 2.34 9.80
CA GLY A 29 -7.22 2.87 8.46
C GLY A 29 -5.75 3.04 8.08
N CYS A 30 -4.81 2.51 8.86
CA CYS A 30 -3.41 2.52 8.47
C CYS A 30 -3.16 1.47 7.38
N ILE A 31 -2.55 1.90 6.27
CA ILE A 31 -2.18 1.02 5.15
C ILE A 31 -0.76 0.51 5.37
N PHE A 32 -0.57 -0.79 5.16
CA PHE A 32 0.70 -1.51 5.27
C PHE A 32 1.02 -2.18 3.95
N LEU A 33 2.22 -1.92 3.44
CA LEU A 33 2.80 -2.60 2.30
C LEU A 33 3.72 -3.71 2.80
N SER A 34 3.72 -4.87 2.13
CA SER A 34 4.72 -5.90 2.43
C SER A 34 6.10 -5.47 1.96
N SER A 35 7.16 -6.00 2.60
CA SER A 35 8.54 -5.68 2.24
C SER A 35 8.88 -6.02 0.78
N ALA A 36 8.30 -7.11 0.24
CA ALA A 36 8.47 -7.48 -1.16
C ALA A 36 7.87 -6.43 -2.11
N LEU A 37 6.70 -5.88 -1.77
CA LEU A 37 6.05 -4.85 -2.58
C LEU A 37 6.79 -3.50 -2.48
N VAL A 38 7.28 -3.15 -1.28
CA VAL A 38 8.12 -1.95 -1.08
C VAL A 38 9.37 -1.99 -1.96
N GLN A 39 10.07 -3.13 -2.01
CA GLN A 39 11.26 -3.29 -2.86
C GLN A 39 10.95 -3.22 -4.34
N GLU A 40 9.87 -3.86 -4.79
CA GLU A 40 9.49 -3.87 -6.22
C GLU A 40 9.07 -2.49 -6.72
N LEU A 41 8.39 -1.72 -5.87
CA LEU A 41 8.03 -0.34 -6.16
C LEU A 41 9.19 0.65 -6.02
N GLY A 42 10.36 0.21 -5.52
CA GLY A 42 11.49 1.09 -5.25
C GLY A 42 11.19 2.15 -4.18
N LEU A 43 10.31 1.83 -3.22
CA LEU A 43 9.96 2.74 -2.14
C LEU A 43 11.06 2.78 -1.08
N GLU A 44 11.46 3.99 -0.72
CA GLU A 44 12.44 4.27 0.32
C GLU A 44 11.76 4.83 1.58
N GLU A 45 12.55 4.98 2.64
CA GLU A 45 12.10 5.71 3.83
C GLU A 45 11.84 7.17 3.43
N GLU A 46 10.72 7.74 3.87
CA GLU A 46 10.29 9.11 3.53
C GLU A 46 9.85 9.34 2.07
N SER A 47 9.88 8.32 1.20
CA SER A 47 9.21 8.42 -0.11
C SER A 47 7.76 8.87 0.07
N ILE A 48 7.32 9.83 -0.75
CA ILE A 48 5.94 10.31 -0.71
C ILE A 48 5.12 9.52 -1.72
N THR A 49 3.98 9.00 -1.26
CA THR A 49 3.08 8.19 -2.09
C THR A 49 1.67 8.74 -2.09
N VAL A 50 1.00 8.66 -3.23
CA VAL A 50 -0.41 9.05 -3.38
C VAL A 50 -1.21 7.88 -3.96
N LEU A 51 -2.47 7.76 -3.52
CA LEU A 51 -3.43 6.87 -4.14
C LEU A 51 -4.30 7.69 -5.10
N VAL A 52 -4.19 7.40 -6.39
CA VAL A 52 -4.89 8.11 -7.47
C VAL A 52 -5.93 7.18 -8.08
N GLY A 53 -7.17 7.64 -8.20
CA GLY A 53 -8.19 6.97 -9.02
C GLY A 53 -8.09 7.45 -10.46
N ASP A 54 -8.31 6.56 -11.42
CA ASP A 54 -8.46 6.96 -12.81
C ASP A 54 -9.77 7.74 -12.99
N GLU A 55 -9.71 8.92 -13.63
CA GLU A 55 -10.90 9.75 -13.86
C GLU A 55 -11.81 9.16 -14.94
N ASP A 56 -11.24 8.48 -15.94
CA ASP A 56 -11.94 7.87 -17.05
C ASP A 56 -12.47 6.47 -16.69
N ASP A 57 -11.73 5.71 -15.87
CA ASP A 57 -12.18 4.42 -15.32
C ASP A 57 -12.23 4.43 -13.78
N PRO A 58 -13.38 4.76 -13.16
CA PRO A 58 -13.49 4.88 -11.71
C PRO A 58 -13.23 3.56 -10.92
N ARG A 59 -13.04 2.43 -11.63
CA ARG A 59 -12.67 1.14 -11.04
C ARG A 59 -11.15 0.97 -10.92
N GLN A 60 -10.36 1.78 -11.60
CA GLN A 60 -8.91 1.72 -11.58
C GLN A 60 -8.33 2.70 -10.57
N TRP A 61 -7.33 2.19 -9.84
CA TRP A 61 -6.65 2.91 -8.78
C TRP A 61 -5.17 2.58 -8.84
N PHE A 62 -4.34 3.59 -8.67
CA PHE A 62 -2.89 3.52 -8.77
C PHE A 62 -2.25 4.04 -7.50
N LEU A 63 -1.14 3.42 -7.12
CA LEU A 63 -0.25 3.93 -6.09
C LEU A 63 0.95 4.56 -6.80
N CYS A 64 1.10 5.87 -6.68
CA CYS A 64 2.16 6.64 -7.34
C CYS A 64 3.17 7.15 -6.32
N ILE A 65 4.43 7.24 -6.74
CA ILE A 65 5.49 7.94 -6.02
C ILE A 65 5.53 9.36 -6.58
N VAL A 66 5.60 10.35 -5.69
CA VAL A 66 5.64 11.78 -6.06
C VAL A 66 6.78 12.48 -5.33
N ASP A 67 7.26 13.57 -5.92
CA ASP A 67 8.35 14.38 -5.36
C ASP A 67 7.83 15.47 -4.38
N ASP A 68 6.51 15.64 -4.25
CA ASP A 68 5.87 16.73 -3.49
C ASP A 68 5.45 16.35 -2.06
N GLU A 69 5.11 17.36 -1.25
CA GLU A 69 4.65 17.19 0.15
C GLU A 69 3.15 16.83 0.27
N GLY A 70 2.43 16.64 -0.85
CA GLY A 70 0.97 16.48 -0.86
C GLY A 70 0.49 15.07 -0.51
N GLY A 71 1.40 14.10 -0.47
CA GLY A 71 1.06 12.68 -0.27
C GLY A 71 1.31 12.13 1.13
N PHE A 72 1.35 10.81 1.20
CA PHE A 72 1.58 10.05 2.42
C PHE A 72 3.02 9.56 2.49
N PRO A 73 3.79 9.95 3.52
CA PRO A 73 5.16 9.49 3.68
C PRO A 73 5.21 8.01 4.07
N VAL A 74 6.07 7.26 3.37
CA VAL A 74 6.33 5.86 3.68
C VAL A 74 7.21 5.75 4.92
N ARG A 75 6.74 4.95 5.89
CA ARG A 75 7.51 4.61 7.11
C ARG A 75 7.90 3.15 7.10
N LEU A 76 9.20 2.88 7.01
CA LEU A 76 9.73 1.52 7.04
C LEU A 76 9.79 1.01 8.48
N LYS A 77 8.90 0.08 8.83
CA LYS A 77 8.94 -0.55 10.15
C LYS A 77 10.09 -1.56 10.22
N LYS A 78 11.22 -1.15 10.81
CA LYS A 78 12.33 -2.06 11.11
C LYS A 78 11.86 -3.16 12.07
N ARG A 79 11.97 -4.44 11.68
CA ARG A 79 11.76 -5.55 12.61
C ARG A 79 12.82 -5.43 13.71
N LYS A 80 12.41 -5.24 14.97
CA LYS A 80 13.30 -5.50 16.10
C LYS A 80 13.69 -6.98 16.02
N ARG A 81 15.00 -7.23 15.94
CA ARG A 81 15.58 -8.57 16.03
C ARG A 81 15.35 -9.14 17.42
#